data_AF-A0A4S5K0I1-F1
#
_entry.id   AF-A0A4S5K0I1-F1
#
_cell.length_a   1.000
_cell.length_b   1.000
_cell.length_c   1.000
_cell.angle_alpha   90.00
_cell.angle_beta   90.00
_cell.angle_gamma   90.00
#
_symmetry.space_group_name_H-M   'P 1'
#
loop_
_entity.id
_entity.type
_entity.pdbx_description
1 polymer ?
#
loop_
_entity_poly.entity_id
_entity_poly.type
_entity_poly.pdbx_seq_one_letter_code
_entity_poly.pdbx_strand_id
1 'polypeptide(L)'
;MDELQQLKQESEQWRADHLRWLADADYWTHHTQRLVAILHKLERSLPEHSAKLDQHVGLIMQHEETINRYECGLDPNCMSSCDSYIDLEKQRAFHDKLRKLHKKMQLHHQQFSEQYKNQMANFYQQAKLLMQEIAEG
;
A
#
# COMPACT_ATOMS: atom_id res chain seq x y z
N MET A 1 19.54 -58.10 31.90
CA MET A 1 19.32 -56.71 32.34
C MET A 1 18.08 -56.72 33.20
N ASP A 2 18.15 -56.11 34.37
CA ASP A 2 17.04 -56.06 35.33
C ASP A 2 15.91 -55.20 34.77
N GLU A 3 14.67 -55.67 34.84
CA GLU A 3 13.48 -55.02 34.24
C GLU A 3 13.33 -53.56 34.72
N LEU A 4 13.66 -53.33 35.99
CA LEU A 4 13.70 -52.00 36.61
C LEU A 4 14.69 -51.05 35.92
N GLN A 5 15.82 -51.57 35.44
CA GLN A 5 16.86 -50.78 34.77
C GLN A 5 16.42 -50.38 33.36
N GLN A 6 15.65 -51.24 32.66
CA GLN A 6 15.05 -50.91 31.37
C GLN A 6 13.98 -49.82 31.52
N LEU A 7 13.08 -49.96 32.50
CA LEU A 7 12.05 -48.95 32.79
C LEU A 7 12.66 -47.59 33.11
N LYS A 8 13.80 -47.56 33.84
CA LYS A 8 14.50 -46.31 34.15
C LYS A 8 15.10 -45.65 32.90
N GLN A 9 15.76 -46.43 32.04
CA GLN A 9 16.32 -45.91 30.79
C GLN A 9 15.22 -45.37 29.87
N GLU A 10 14.09 -46.08 29.79
CA GLU A 10 12.95 -45.66 28.99
C GLU A 10 12.34 -44.35 29.53
N SER A 11 12.20 -44.22 30.86
CA SER A 11 11.74 -42.98 31.47
C SER A 11 12.69 -41.80 31.24
N GLU A 12 14.01 -42.03 31.19
CA GLU A 12 15.00 -40.99 30.86
C GLU A 12 14.87 -40.55 29.40
N GLN A 13 14.66 -41.51 28.48
CA GLN A 13 14.41 -41.23 27.07
C GLN A 13 13.12 -40.42 26.88
N TRP A 14 12.01 -40.80 27.51
CA TRP A 14 10.75 -40.05 27.44
C TRP A 14 10.90 -38.62 27.93
N ARG A 15 11.72 -38.40 28.97
CA ARG A 15 11.99 -37.05 29.47
C ARG A 15 12.81 -36.24 28.48
N ALA A 16 13.80 -36.84 27.83
CA ALA A 16 14.58 -36.18 26.78
C ALA A 16 13.68 -35.81 25.58
N ASP A 17 12.83 -36.73 25.14
CA ASP A 17 11.87 -36.49 24.05
C ASP A 17 10.88 -35.38 24.43
N HIS A 18 10.35 -35.38 25.65
CA HIS A 18 9.45 -34.35 26.14
C HIS A 18 10.09 -32.95 26.11
N LEU A 19 11.34 -32.81 26.56
CA LEU A 19 12.06 -31.54 26.51
C LEU A 19 12.27 -31.07 25.07
N ARG A 20 12.56 -31.99 24.15
CA ARG A 20 12.67 -31.67 22.72
C ARG A 20 11.35 -31.19 22.14
N TRP A 21 10.24 -31.87 22.44
CA TRP A 21 8.91 -31.46 21.96
C TRP A 21 8.49 -30.09 22.49
N LEU A 22 8.85 -29.75 23.73
CA LEU A 22 8.63 -28.40 24.26
C LEU A 22 9.42 -27.35 23.49
N ALA A 23 10.68 -27.64 23.14
CA ALA A 23 11.50 -26.73 22.34
C ALA A 23 10.94 -26.57 20.91
N ASP A 24 10.51 -27.66 20.27
CA ASP A 24 9.89 -27.62 18.95
C ASP A 24 8.57 -26.81 18.98
N ALA A 25 7.72 -27.01 19.99
CA ALA A 25 6.47 -26.28 20.15
C ALA A 25 6.68 -24.79 20.39
N ASP A 26 7.68 -24.41 21.18
CA ASP A 26 8.07 -23.01 21.40
C ASP A 26 8.55 -22.36 20.09
N TYR A 27 9.40 -23.06 19.34
CA TYR A 27 9.84 -22.64 18.02
C TYR A 27 8.68 -22.42 17.06
N TRP A 28 7.76 -23.38 16.92
CA TRP A 28 6.59 -23.26 16.04
C TRP A 28 5.65 -22.13 16.47
N THR A 29 5.51 -21.90 17.77
CA THR A 29 4.71 -20.80 18.31
C THR A 29 5.28 -19.45 17.88
N HIS A 30 6.59 -19.25 18.07
CA HIS A 30 7.26 -18.02 17.65
C HIS A 30 7.24 -17.84 16.13
N HIS A 31 7.48 -18.92 15.38
CA HIS A 31 7.39 -18.91 13.93
C HIS A 31 6.00 -18.45 13.44
N THR A 32 4.93 -19.04 14.00
CA THR A 32 3.54 -18.70 13.68
C THR A 32 3.23 -17.23 13.99
N GLN A 33 3.68 -16.71 15.14
CA GLN A 33 3.47 -15.32 15.51
C GLN A 33 4.13 -14.34 14.52
N ARG A 34 5.33 -14.67 14.01
CA ARG A 34 6.02 -13.86 12.99
C ARG A 34 5.24 -13.84 11.68
N LEU A 35 4.75 -15.00 11.22
CA LEU A 35 3.90 -15.09 10.03
C LEU A 35 2.65 -14.23 10.15
N VAL A 36 1.94 -14.32 11.27
CA VAL A 36 0.75 -13.51 11.56
C VAL A 36 1.07 -12.01 11.51
N ALA A 37 2.19 -11.60 12.10
CA ALA A 37 2.61 -10.19 12.09
C ALA A 37 2.91 -9.68 10.66
N ILE A 38 3.51 -10.50 9.80
CA ILE A 38 3.77 -10.15 8.40
C ILE A 38 2.45 -10.06 7.61
N LEU A 39 1.56 -11.03 7.78
CA LEU A 39 0.23 -11.04 7.15
C LEU A 39 -0.57 -9.78 7.48
N HIS A 40 -0.60 -9.36 8.75
CA HIS A 40 -1.29 -8.14 9.13
C HIS A 40 -0.73 -6.87 8.49
N LYS A 41 0.60 -6.80 8.26
CA LYS A 41 1.21 -5.67 7.53
C LYS A 41 0.76 -5.65 6.08
N LEU A 42 0.77 -6.81 5.42
CA LEU A 42 0.34 -6.97 4.04
C LEU A 42 -1.15 -6.64 3.88
N GLU A 43 -2.00 -7.19 4.74
CA GLU A 43 -3.45 -6.98 4.74
C GLU A 43 -3.82 -5.49 4.83
N ARG A 44 -3.12 -4.73 5.68
CA ARG A 44 -3.37 -3.29 5.86
C ARG A 44 -2.85 -2.43 4.70
N SER A 45 -1.75 -2.83 4.08
CA SER A 45 -1.08 -1.99 3.07
C SER A 45 -1.90 -1.79 1.79
N LEU A 46 -2.61 -2.81 1.30
CA LEU A 46 -3.36 -2.70 0.05
C LEU A 46 -4.58 -1.77 0.14
N PRO A 47 -5.44 -1.85 1.17
CA PRO A 47 -6.52 -0.87 1.37
C PRO A 47 -6.02 0.56 1.49
N GLU A 48 -4.91 0.78 2.23
CA GLU A 48 -4.30 2.10 2.35
C GLU A 48 -3.80 2.64 1.01
N HIS A 49 -3.18 1.78 0.18
CA HIS A 49 -2.73 2.17 -1.16
C HIS A 49 -3.92 2.47 -2.09
N SER A 50 -4.97 1.66 -2.04
CA SER A 50 -6.19 1.87 -2.83
C SER A 50 -6.83 3.22 -2.50
N ALA A 51 -7.02 3.52 -1.22
CA ALA A 51 -7.63 4.79 -0.80
C ALA A 51 -6.82 6.02 -1.27
N LYS A 52 -5.48 5.95 -1.20
CA LYS A 52 -4.61 7.01 -1.71
C LYS A 52 -4.69 7.15 -3.23
N LEU A 53 -4.79 6.03 -3.95
CA LEU A 53 -4.96 6.03 -5.40
C LEU A 53 -6.30 6.64 -5.82
N ASP A 54 -7.39 6.28 -5.14
CA ASP A 54 -8.71 6.84 -5.39
C ASP A 54 -8.73 8.35 -5.16
N GLN A 55 -8.09 8.82 -4.08
CA GLN A 55 -7.92 10.25 -3.82
C GLN A 55 -7.14 10.95 -4.95
N HIS A 56 -6.05 10.35 -5.41
CA HIS A 56 -5.24 10.91 -6.50
C HIS A 56 -5.99 10.97 -7.83
N VAL A 57 -6.76 9.93 -8.17
CA VAL A 57 -7.65 9.92 -9.33
C VAL A 57 -8.69 11.03 -9.22
N GLY A 58 -9.30 11.21 -8.05
CA GLY A 58 -10.24 12.32 -7.80
C GLY A 58 -9.63 13.70 -8.06
N LEU A 59 -8.37 13.91 -7.66
CA LEU A 59 -7.65 15.16 -7.94
C LEU A 59 -7.39 15.37 -9.43
N ILE A 60 -7.08 14.30 -10.17
CA ILE A 60 -6.91 14.35 -11.63
C ILE A 60 -8.23 14.74 -12.30
N MET A 61 -9.35 14.13 -11.91
CA MET A 61 -10.66 14.43 -12.46
C MET A 61 -11.09 15.87 -12.20
N GLN A 62 -10.87 16.39 -10.98
CA GLN A 62 -11.15 17.80 -10.67
C GLN A 62 -10.28 18.77 -11.50
N HIS A 63 -9.03 18.41 -11.74
CA HIS A 63 -8.14 19.18 -12.61
C HIS A 63 -8.64 19.17 -14.07
N GLU A 64 -9.09 18.02 -14.57
CA GLU A 64 -9.71 17.89 -15.90
C GLU A 64 -10.98 18.75 -16.02
N GLU A 65 -11.88 18.72 -15.04
CA GLU A 65 -13.06 19.60 -15.03
C GLU A 65 -12.67 21.09 -15.11
N THR A 66 -11.60 21.48 -14.42
CA THR A 66 -11.10 22.86 -14.44
C THR A 66 -10.54 23.24 -15.82
N ILE A 67 -9.85 22.31 -16.49
CA ILE A 67 -9.39 22.49 -17.87
C ILE A 67 -10.59 22.64 -18.81
N ASN A 68 -11.56 21.73 -18.73
CA ASN A 68 -12.74 21.75 -19.61
C ASN A 68 -13.52 23.07 -19.48
N ARG A 69 -13.68 23.61 -18.26
CA ARG A 69 -14.30 24.94 -18.05
C ARG A 69 -13.50 26.05 -18.70
N TYR A 70 -12.18 26.02 -18.57
CA TYR A 70 -11.30 27.00 -19.19
C TYR A 70 -11.36 26.94 -20.72
N GLU A 71 -11.29 25.74 -21.30
CA GLU A 71 -11.37 25.51 -22.75
C GLU A 71 -12.73 25.94 -23.32
N CYS A 72 -13.82 25.68 -22.60
CA CYS A 72 -15.15 26.16 -22.94
C CYS A 72 -15.21 27.70 -23.03
N GLY A 73 -14.55 28.42 -22.10
CA GLY A 73 -14.43 29.88 -22.16
C GLY A 73 -13.54 30.42 -23.29
N LEU A 74 -12.72 29.57 -23.92
CA LEU A 74 -11.93 29.93 -25.10
C LEU A 74 -12.66 29.68 -26.42
N ASP A 75 -13.73 28.89 -26.42
CA ASP A 75 -14.45 28.53 -27.64
C ASP A 75 -15.24 29.75 -28.18
N PRO A 76 -14.97 30.23 -29.40
CA PRO A 76 -15.72 31.32 -30.02
C PRO A 76 -17.20 30.99 -30.27
N ASN A 77 -17.58 29.70 -30.26
CA ASN A 77 -18.97 29.24 -30.35
C ASN A 77 -19.63 29.02 -28.97
N CYS A 78 -18.92 29.29 -27.88
CA CYS A 78 -19.46 29.20 -26.54
C CYS A 78 -20.64 30.17 -26.40
N MET A 79 -21.82 29.65 -26.06
CA MET A 79 -23.02 30.47 -25.95
C MET A 79 -22.84 31.52 -24.84
N SER A 80 -23.40 32.72 -25.03
CA SER A 80 -23.39 33.78 -24.03
C SER A 80 -24.14 33.42 -22.73
N SER A 81 -24.92 32.35 -22.74
CA SER A 81 -25.55 31.74 -21.56
C SER A 81 -24.66 30.74 -20.82
N CYS A 82 -23.43 30.51 -21.27
CA CYS A 82 -22.49 29.64 -20.57
C CYS A 82 -21.88 30.36 -19.38
N ASP A 83 -21.91 29.75 -18.19
CA ASP A 83 -21.26 30.26 -16.98
C ASP A 83 -19.74 30.48 -17.14
N SER A 84 -19.15 29.88 -18.18
CA SER A 84 -17.72 29.99 -18.53
C SER A 84 -17.42 31.18 -19.45
N TYR A 85 -18.43 31.91 -19.95
CA TYR A 85 -18.24 33.09 -20.78
C TYR A 85 -17.75 34.26 -19.92
N ILE A 86 -16.49 34.64 -20.09
CA ILE A 86 -15.85 35.74 -19.37
C ILE A 86 -15.06 36.62 -20.33
N ASP A 87 -14.96 37.92 -20.04
CA ASP A 87 -14.19 38.84 -20.88
C ASP A 87 -12.70 38.45 -20.93
N LEU A 88 -11.99 38.94 -21.94
CA LEU A 88 -10.60 38.61 -22.22
C LEU A 88 -9.64 38.82 -21.02
N GLU A 89 -9.86 39.85 -20.20
CA GLU A 89 -9.06 40.10 -18.99
C GLU A 89 -9.27 39.01 -17.93
N LYS A 90 -10.53 38.63 -17.70
CA LYS A 90 -10.87 37.51 -16.80
C LYS A 90 -10.36 36.18 -17.35
N GLN A 91 -10.40 35.97 -18.66
CA GLN A 91 -9.87 34.77 -19.31
C GLN A 91 -8.34 34.67 -19.16
N ARG A 92 -7.61 35.79 -19.28
CA ARG A 92 -6.16 35.85 -19.00
C ARG A 92 -5.85 35.54 -17.54
N ALA A 93 -6.60 36.13 -16.62
CA ALA A 93 -6.44 35.85 -15.19
C ALA A 93 -6.75 34.37 -14.86
N PHE A 94 -7.73 33.76 -15.52
CA PHE A 94 -8.01 32.34 -15.42
C PHE A 94 -6.83 31.52 -15.95
N HIS A 95 -6.32 31.84 -17.15
CA HIS A 95 -5.18 31.16 -17.75
C HIS A 95 -3.95 31.14 -16.82
N ASP A 96 -3.60 32.27 -16.22
CA ASP A 96 -2.46 32.35 -15.30
C ASP A 96 -2.66 31.50 -14.04
N LYS A 97 -3.90 31.45 -13.52
CA LYS A 97 -4.25 30.57 -12.40
C LYS A 97 -4.16 29.10 -12.80
N LEU A 98 -4.72 28.73 -13.94
CA LEU A 98 -4.70 27.36 -14.45
C LEU A 98 -3.27 26.89 -14.73
N ARG A 99 -2.43 27.74 -15.32
CA ARG A 99 -1.01 27.45 -15.55
C ARG A 99 -0.27 27.14 -14.25
N LYS A 100 -0.55 27.91 -13.18
CA LYS A 100 0.03 27.64 -11.84
C LYS A 100 -0.52 26.35 -11.24
N LEU A 101 -1.83 26.11 -11.36
CA LEU A 101 -2.48 24.89 -10.89
C LEU A 101 -1.92 23.64 -11.59
N HIS A 102 -1.79 23.69 -12.91
CA HIS A 102 -1.27 22.60 -13.72
C HIS A 102 0.16 22.22 -13.32
N LYS A 103 1.04 23.21 -13.12
CA LYS A 103 2.41 22.96 -12.62
C LYS A 103 2.40 22.30 -11.23
N LYS A 104 1.52 22.72 -10.33
CA LYS A 104 1.35 22.07 -9.02
C LYS A 104 0.88 20.63 -9.17
N MET A 105 -0.10 20.39 -10.04
CA MET A 105 -0.63 19.05 -10.30
C MET A 105 0.42 18.13 -10.91
N GLN A 106 1.26 18.65 -11.82
CA GLN A 106 2.37 17.91 -12.39
C GLN A 106 3.37 17.46 -11.32
N LEU A 107 3.76 18.36 -10.41
CA LEU A 107 4.64 18.03 -9.30
C LEU A 107 3.99 17.00 -8.36
N HIS A 108 2.73 17.20 -8.00
CA HIS A 108 1.98 16.27 -7.17
C HIS A 108 1.91 14.87 -7.80
N HIS A 109 1.62 14.78 -9.10
CA HIS A 109 1.57 13.51 -9.83
C HIS A 109 2.92 12.80 -9.87
N GLN A 110 4.02 13.53 -10.08
CA GLN A 110 5.37 12.96 -10.04
C GLN A 110 5.69 12.38 -8.64
N GLN A 111 5.45 13.16 -7.59
CA GLN A 111 5.66 12.73 -6.21
C GLN A 111 4.80 11.51 -5.87
N PHE A 112 3.52 11.53 -6.23
CA PHE A 112 2.62 10.39 -6.01
C PHE A 112 3.11 9.13 -6.72
N SER A 113 3.55 9.24 -7.98
CA SER A 113 4.06 8.12 -8.77
C SER A 113 5.28 7.46 -8.11
N GLU A 114 6.23 8.26 -7.63
CA GLU A 114 7.40 7.77 -6.90
C GLU A 114 7.01 7.10 -5.58
N GLN A 115 6.14 7.74 -4.80
CA GLN A 115 5.64 7.19 -3.54
C GLN A 115 4.91 5.87 -3.74
N TYR A 116 4.06 5.77 -4.77
CA TYR A 116 3.33 4.55 -5.11
C TYR A 116 4.27 3.41 -5.46
N LYS A 117 5.29 3.66 -6.29
CA LYS A 117 6.31 2.65 -6.63
C LYS A 117 7.05 2.15 -5.40
N ASN A 118 7.47 3.05 -4.51
CA ASN A 118 8.16 2.69 -3.28
C ASN A 118 7.26 1.87 -2.34
N GLN A 119 6.01 2.27 -2.18
CA GLN A 119 5.00 1.56 -1.41
C GLN A 119 4.77 0.14 -1.94
N MET A 120 4.63 -0.02 -3.25
CA MET A 120 4.50 -1.34 -3.87
C MET A 120 5.77 -2.19 -3.73
N ALA A 121 6.97 -1.60 -3.86
CA ALA A 121 8.22 -2.31 -3.63
C ALA A 121 8.30 -2.88 -2.20
N ASN A 122 7.91 -2.08 -1.20
CA ASN A 122 7.84 -2.52 0.20
C ASN A 122 6.83 -3.65 0.40
N PHE A 123 5.66 -3.57 -0.24
CA PHE A 123 4.67 -4.64 -0.23
C PHE A 123 5.25 -5.95 -0.78
N TYR A 124 5.90 -5.90 -1.95
CA TYR A 124 6.54 -7.07 -2.53
C TYR A 124 7.65 -7.65 -1.64
N GLN A 125 8.41 -6.80 -0.97
CA GLN A 125 9.43 -7.26 -0.03
C GLN A 125 8.81 -7.98 1.18
N GLN A 126 7.72 -7.46 1.75
CA GLN A 126 6.99 -8.12 2.83
C GLN A 126 6.39 -9.44 2.39
N ALA A 127 5.85 -9.53 1.18
CA ALA A 127 5.34 -10.77 0.62
C ALA A 127 6.45 -11.81 0.42
N LYS A 128 7.63 -11.38 -0.04
CA LYS A 128 8.81 -12.26 -0.13
C LYS A 128 9.24 -12.78 1.24
N LEU A 129 9.29 -11.92 2.25
CA LEU A 129 9.61 -12.32 3.63
C LEU A 129 8.60 -13.35 4.13
N LEU A 130 7.30 -13.14 3.89
CA LEU A 130 6.27 -14.13 4.25
C LEU A 130 6.56 -15.49 3.61
N MET A 131 6.85 -15.52 2.31
CA MET A 131 7.14 -16.77 1.59
C MET A 131 8.42 -17.45 2.08
N GLN A 132 9.44 -16.68 2.48
CA GLN A 132 10.67 -17.21 3.08
C GLN A 132 10.40 -17.84 4.43
N GLU A 133 9.67 -17.14 5.31
CA GLU A 133 9.28 -17.68 6.61
C GLU A 133 8.50 -18.99 6.43
N ILE A 134 7.50 -19.04 5.54
CA ILE A 134 6.74 -20.26 5.27
C ILE A 134 7.65 -21.42 4.79
N ALA A 135 8.74 -21.12 4.09
CA ALA A 135 9.68 -22.14 3.60
C ALA A 135 10.72 -22.60 4.63
N GLU A 136 10.97 -21.78 5.67
CA GLU A 136 11.94 -22.05 6.75
C GLU A 136 11.30 -22.66 8.00
N GLY A 137 9.98 -22.55 8.16
CA GLY A 137 9.19 -23.19 9.21
C GLY A 137 8.92 -24.66 8.96
#